data_AF-A0A9Q3J3Y9-F1
#
_entry.id   AF-A0A9Q3J3Y9-F1
#
_cell.length_a   1.000
_cell.length_b   1.000
_cell.length_c   1.000
_cell.angle_alpha   90.00
_cell.angle_beta   90.00
_cell.angle_gamma   90.00
#
_symmetry.space_group_name_H-M   'P 1'
#
loop_
_entity.id
_entity.type
_entity.pdbx_description
1 polymer ?
#
loop_
_entity_poly.entity_id
_entity_poly.type
_entity_poly.pdbx_seq_one_letter_code
_entity_poly.pdbx_strand_id
1 'polypeptide(L)'
;MPKQISIVSSQKDTYKEKFVANQLVEGQINPSLSPKIGCELIDVLYTYNNAFASDNEPLGALKGHEVDITLNIDRPHPPVLRRPAY
;
A
#
# COMPACT_ATOMS: atom_id res chain seq x y z
N MET A 1 -29.77 6.72 -34.21
CA MET A 1 -29.03 5.43 -34.09
C MET A 1 -28.03 5.56 -32.95
N PRO A 2 -28.23 4.89 -31.79
CA PRO A 2 -27.28 5.01 -30.68
C PRO A 2 -26.03 4.15 -30.95
N LYS A 3 -24.84 4.72 -30.72
CA LYS A 3 -23.54 4.02 -30.81
C LYS A 3 -23.39 3.06 -29.61
N GLN A 4 -23.08 1.80 -29.91
CA GLN A 4 -22.79 0.77 -28.91
C GLN A 4 -21.47 1.07 -28.17
N ILE A 5 -21.55 1.07 -26.84
CA ILE A 5 -20.43 1.13 -25.91
C ILE A 5 -20.14 -0.31 -25.49
N SER A 6 -19.11 -0.95 -26.07
CA SER A 6 -18.72 -2.33 -25.74
C SER A 6 -17.22 -2.52 -25.50
N ILE A 7 -16.43 -1.44 -25.54
CA ILE A 7 -14.95 -1.50 -25.45
C ILE A 7 -14.44 -1.29 -24.01
N VAL A 8 -15.29 -0.79 -23.11
CA VAL A 8 -14.88 -0.37 -21.75
C VAL A 8 -14.71 -1.54 -20.77
N SER A 9 -15.40 -2.66 -20.99
CA SER A 9 -15.31 -3.84 -20.11
C SER A 9 -13.99 -4.58 -20.26
N SER A 10 -13.49 -4.74 -21.49
CA SER A 10 -12.35 -5.61 -21.78
C SER A 10 -11.00 -5.12 -21.20
N GLN A 11 -10.85 -3.83 -20.93
CA GLN A 11 -9.60 -3.29 -20.39
C GLN A 11 -9.45 -3.51 -18.89
N LYS A 12 -10.55 -3.47 -18.13
CA LYS A 12 -10.52 -3.64 -16.67
C LYS A 12 -9.98 -5.01 -16.27
N ASP A 13 -10.36 -6.04 -17.02
CA ASP A 13 -9.94 -7.42 -16.75
C ASP A 13 -8.43 -7.59 -16.97
N THR A 14 -7.86 -6.97 -18.02
CA THR A 14 -6.42 -7.02 -18.30
C THR A 14 -5.57 -6.35 -17.21
N TYR A 15 -6.04 -5.26 -16.59
CA TYR A 15 -5.31 -4.62 -15.49
C TYR A 15 -5.39 -5.44 -14.19
N LYS A 16 -6.53 -6.08 -13.93
CA LYS A 16 -6.70 -6.97 -12.78
C LYS A 16 -5.80 -8.20 -12.88
N GLU A 17 -5.67 -8.80 -14.06
CA GLU A 17 -4.74 -9.92 -14.30
C GLU A 17 -3.28 -9.53 -14.06
N LYS A 18 -2.86 -8.36 -14.53
CA LYS A 18 -1.51 -7.82 -14.26
C LYS A 18 -1.28 -7.56 -12.78
N PHE A 19 -2.28 -7.05 -12.07
CA PHE A 19 -2.22 -6.87 -10.62
C PHE A 19 -2.02 -8.20 -9.89
N VAL A 20 -2.77 -9.24 -10.28
CA VAL A 20 -2.62 -10.57 -9.71
C VAL A 20 -1.23 -11.14 -9.98
N ALA A 21 -0.74 -11.03 -11.21
CA ALA A 21 0.56 -11.58 -11.62
C ALA A 21 1.76 -10.85 -10.99
N ASN A 22 1.65 -9.57 -10.65
CA ASN A 22 2.77 -8.80 -10.14
C ASN A 22 2.73 -8.62 -8.62
N GLN A 23 1.57 -8.29 -8.04
CA GLN A 23 1.45 -7.93 -6.62
C GLN A 23 0.96 -9.08 -5.74
N LEU A 24 0.06 -9.94 -6.25
CA LEU A 24 -0.48 -11.05 -5.46
C LEU A 24 0.40 -12.30 -5.49
N VAL A 25 1.40 -12.37 -6.38
CA VAL A 25 2.35 -13.50 -6.41
C VAL A 25 3.16 -13.60 -5.12
N GLU A 26 3.50 -12.46 -4.51
CA GLU A 26 4.18 -12.41 -3.21
C GLU A 26 3.19 -12.51 -2.03
N GLY A 27 1.89 -12.36 -2.31
CA GLY A 27 0.83 -12.39 -1.32
C GLY A 27 0.55 -13.80 -0.79
N GLN A 28 0.65 -13.99 0.52
CA GLN A 28 0.28 -15.24 1.16
C GLN A 28 -1.23 -15.29 1.43
N ILE A 29 -2.01 -15.71 0.43
CA ILE A 29 -3.44 -16.01 0.61
C ILE A 29 -3.58 -17.43 1.18
N ASN A 30 -4.42 -17.58 2.22
CA ASN A 30 -4.64 -18.88 2.84
C ASN A 30 -5.21 -19.89 1.82
N PRO A 31 -4.56 -21.06 1.60
CA PRO A 31 -5.03 -22.06 0.64
C PRO A 31 -6.32 -22.77 1.06
N SER A 32 -6.73 -22.66 2.33
CA SER A 32 -8.00 -23.21 2.84
C SER A 32 -9.22 -22.33 2.54
N LEU A 33 -9.01 -21.18 1.88
CA LEU A 33 -10.08 -20.26 1.54
C LEU A 33 -10.98 -20.84 0.44
N SER A 34 -12.29 -20.67 0.58
CA SER A 34 -13.24 -21.04 -0.47
C SER A 34 -12.93 -20.29 -1.77
N PRO A 35 -12.99 -20.95 -2.95
CA PRO A 35 -12.64 -20.32 -4.22
C PRO A 35 -13.53 -19.10 -4.54
N LYS A 36 -14.79 -19.11 -4.09
CA LYS A 36 -15.70 -17.96 -4.24
C LYS A 36 -15.21 -16.74 -3.46
N ILE A 37 -14.83 -16.96 -2.20
CA ILE A 37 -14.33 -15.91 -1.31
C ILE A 37 -12.97 -15.40 -1.81
N GLY A 38 -12.14 -16.28 -2.38
CA GLY A 38 -10.88 -15.89 -3.02
C GLY A 38 -11.08 -14.92 -4.19
N CYS A 39 -12.07 -15.18 -5.05
CA CYS A 39 -12.41 -14.25 -6.13
C CYS A 39 -12.87 -12.88 -5.60
N GLU A 40 -13.77 -12.88 -4.61
CA GLU A 40 -14.26 -11.66 -3.97
C GLU A 40 -13.14 -10.87 -3.29
N LEU A 41 -12.20 -11.57 -2.63
CA LEU A 41 -11.04 -10.95 -2.01
C LEU A 41 -10.16 -10.25 -3.05
N ILE A 42 -9.88 -10.90 -4.18
CA ILE A 42 -9.08 -10.29 -5.26
C ILE A 42 -9.79 -9.05 -5.82
N ASP A 43 -11.12 -9.08 -5.94
CA ASP A 43 -11.91 -7.91 -6.35
C ASP A 43 -11.77 -6.74 -5.38
N VAL A 44 -11.85 -7.00 -4.08
CA VAL A 44 -11.67 -5.96 -3.05
C VAL A 44 -10.25 -5.41 -3.08
N LEU A 45 -9.24 -6.28 -3.12
CA LEU A 45 -7.83 -5.88 -3.14
C LEU A 45 -7.49 -5.03 -4.38
N TYR A 46 -8.02 -5.40 -5.54
CA TYR A 46 -7.84 -4.61 -6.76
C TYR A 46 -8.57 -3.27 -6.68
N THR A 47 -9.80 -3.25 -6.16
CA THR A 47 -10.60 -2.03 -6.01
C THR A 47 -9.92 -0.99 -5.12
N TYR A 48 -9.25 -1.44 -4.06
CA TYR A 48 -8.55 -0.58 -3.10
C TYR A 48 -7.03 -0.60 -3.27
N ASN A 49 -6.50 -0.99 -4.44
CA ASN A 49 -5.05 -1.15 -4.64
C ASN A 49 -4.22 0.09 -4.24
N ASN A 50 -4.74 1.29 -4.52
CA ASN A 50 -4.08 2.56 -4.21
C ASN A 50 -4.08 2.89 -2.71
N ALA A 51 -4.91 2.23 -1.90
CA ALA A 51 -4.91 2.44 -0.45
C ALA A 51 -3.77 1.69 0.25
N PHE A 52 -3.14 0.73 -0.43
CA PHE A 52 -2.04 -0.06 0.12
C PHE A 52 -0.68 0.58 -0.19
N ALA A 53 0.30 0.25 0.65
CA ALA A 53 1.67 0.66 0.45
C ALA A 53 2.25 0.07 -0.85
N SER A 54 2.98 0.87 -1.59
CA SER A 54 3.80 0.47 -2.72
C SER A 54 5.23 0.93 -2.53
N ASP A 55 6.16 0.44 -3.37
CA ASP A 55 7.57 0.85 -3.33
C ASP A 55 7.76 2.37 -3.47
N ASN A 56 6.87 3.03 -4.22
CA ASN A 56 6.91 4.47 -4.43
C ASN A 56 6.10 5.24 -3.38
N GLU A 57 5.07 4.60 -2.81
CA GLU A 57 4.15 5.21 -1.84
C GLU A 57 4.08 4.30 -0.60
N PRO A 58 5.02 4.40 0.35
CA PRO A 58 5.15 3.45 1.45
C PRO A 58 3.97 3.44 2.42
N LEU A 59 3.09 4.44 2.35
CA LEU A 59 1.84 4.53 3.12
C LEU A 59 0.59 4.36 2.26
N GLY A 60 0.75 4.17 0.94
CA GLY A 60 -0.33 4.24 -0.04
C GLY A 60 -0.88 5.66 -0.23
N ALA A 61 -1.90 5.80 -1.07
CA ALA A 61 -2.58 7.07 -1.36
C ALA A 61 -3.58 7.47 -0.23
N LEU A 62 -3.15 7.40 1.02
CA LEU A 62 -3.93 7.83 2.19
C LEU A 62 -3.95 9.37 2.25
N LYS A 63 -5.12 9.96 2.00
CA LYS A 63 -5.32 11.41 2.14
C LYS A 63 -5.23 11.82 3.60
N GLY A 64 -4.36 12.78 3.93
CA GLY A 64 -4.26 13.38 5.25
C GLY A 64 -3.31 12.69 6.23
N HIS A 65 -2.38 11.86 5.75
CA HIS A 65 -1.26 11.36 6.55
C HIS A 65 0.03 12.13 6.19
N GLU A 66 0.12 13.36 6.66
CA GLU A 66 1.40 14.07 6.70
C GLU A 66 2.17 13.55 7.92
N VAL A 67 3.13 12.66 7.69
CA VAL A 67 3.98 12.12 8.74
C VAL A 67 5.24 12.96 8.80
N ASP A 68 5.35 13.81 9.83
CA ASP A 68 6.58 14.54 10.12
C ASP A 68 7.57 13.60 10.82
N ILE A 69 8.49 13.01 10.04
CA ILE A 69 9.55 12.14 10.57
C ILE A 69 10.72 13.03 10.98
N THR A 70 10.70 13.52 12.22
CA THR A 70 11.86 14.23 12.79
C THR A 70 12.89 13.23 13.30
N LEU A 71 14.00 13.06 12.57
CA LEU A 71 15.15 12.32 13.06
C LEU A 71 15.86 13.18 14.12
N ASN A 72 15.54 12.93 15.40
CA ASN A 72 16.24 13.58 16.51
C ASN A 72 17.70 13.10 16.56
N ILE A 73 18.58 13.81 15.86
CA ILE A 73 20.05 13.71 16.01
C ILE A 73 20.55 14.57 17.17
N ASP A 74 19.66 15.00 18.07
CA ASP A 74 20.10 15.58 19.33
C ASP A 74 21.00 14.56 20.01
N ARG A 75 22.28 14.95 20.16
CA ARG A 75 23.22 14.20 20.97
C ARG A 75 22.52 13.93 22.29
N PRO A 76 22.52 12.69 22.84
CA PRO A 76 22.15 12.53 24.24
C PRO A 76 22.99 13.57 24.97
N HIS A 77 22.29 14.51 25.61
CA HIS A 77 22.87 15.73 26.16
C HIS A 77 24.18 15.32 26.85
N PRO A 78 25.34 15.93 26.51
CA PRO A 78 26.52 15.65 27.30
C PRO A 78 26.13 15.98 28.75
N PRO A 79 26.23 15.04 29.71
CA PRO A 79 26.00 15.39 31.10
C PRO A 79 26.93 16.56 31.39
N VAL A 80 26.35 17.71 31.75
CA VAL A 80 27.12 18.90 32.06
C VAL A 80 28.13 18.49 33.12
N LEU A 81 29.40 18.39 32.73
CA LEU A 81 30.50 18.21 33.65
C LEU A 81 30.46 19.44 34.56
N ARG A 82 29.87 19.27 35.74
CA ARG A 82 29.93 20.28 36.80
C ARG A 82 31.42 20.53 37.01
N ARG A 83 31.85 21.77 36.79
CA ARG A 83 33.21 22.16 37.20
C ARG A 83 33.28 21.88 38.71
N PRO A 84 34.32 21.16 39.21
CA PRO A 84 34.50 21.03 40.65
C PRO A 84 34.57 22.44 41.26
N ALA A 85 33.99 22.57 42.45
CA ALA A 85 34.11 23.80 43.21
C ALA A 85 35.55 23.89 43.72
N TYR A 86 36.36 24.66 42.96
CA TYR A 86 37.72 25.11 43.24
C TYR A 86 38.81 24.03 43.22
#